data_AF-A0A7S2GEU7-F1
#
_entry.id   AF-A0A7S2GEU7-F1
#
_cell.length_a   1.000
_cell.length_b   1.000
_cell.length_c   1.000
_cell.angle_alpha   90.00
_cell.angle_beta   90.00
_cell.angle_gamma   90.00
#
_symmetry.space_group_name_H-M   'P 1'
#
loop_
_entity.id
_entity.type
_entity.pdbx_description
1 polymer ?
#
loop_
_entity_poly.entity_id
_entity_poly.type
_entity_poly.pdbx_seq_one_letter_code
_entity_poly.pdbx_strand_id
1 'polypeptide(L)'
;IWDLVKLLYQVPSKAEEWISFDTDAFKNASKRERLETIRFQVAGMPIVWKVATVVLVILPKAFLWYSVCWIGVRWLMETSGILNAILGAITMDFVLTFDELLFDSLGNPAMKYIMDQITDYSLPTHDDPGENPKWRRYYRYVMLAIPRRLILTLAVLGIFIERYYLLNCKQGEDGTWVSQDMFLPKSSYFSFQDFITNSVRQAAEPYWTMPDERPT
;
A
#
# COMPACT_ATOMS: atom_id res chain seq x y z
N ILE A 1 -0.51 2.00 -4.46
CA ILE A 1 0.86 1.66 -4.89
C ILE A 1 0.88 1.11 -6.31
N TRP A 2 0.10 0.06 -6.61
CA TRP A 2 0.06 -0.54 -7.96
C TRP A 2 -0.23 0.45 -9.08
N ASP A 3 -1.24 1.31 -8.91
CA ASP A 3 -1.59 2.31 -9.93
C ASP A 3 -0.47 3.32 -10.18
N LEU A 4 0.30 3.66 -9.14
CA LEU A 4 1.43 4.58 -9.24
C LEU A 4 2.62 3.92 -9.96
N VAL A 5 2.89 2.64 -9.69
CA VAL A 5 3.90 1.85 -10.42
C VAL A 5 3.49 1.72 -11.89
N LYS A 6 2.21 1.43 -12.16
CA LYS A 6 1.67 1.33 -13.51
C LYS A 6 1.80 2.67 -14.25
N LEU A 7 1.46 3.78 -13.60
CA LEU A 7 1.61 5.13 -14.15
C LEU A 7 3.08 5.42 -14.50
N LEU A 8 4.02 5.18 -13.58
CA LEU A 8 5.46 5.40 -13.82
C LEU A 8 6.01 4.56 -14.97
N TYR A 9 5.50 3.34 -15.14
CA TYR A 9 5.86 2.45 -16.23
C TYR A 9 5.34 2.97 -17.59
N GLN A 10 4.12 3.54 -17.59
CA GLN A 10 3.45 3.99 -18.80
C GLN A 10 3.87 5.39 -19.27
N VAL A 11 4.23 6.28 -18.35
CA VAL A 11 4.69 7.63 -18.68
C VAL A 11 5.98 7.54 -19.54
N PRO A 12 6.10 8.27 -20.65
CA PRO A 12 7.31 8.25 -21.47
C PRO A 12 8.52 8.82 -20.72
N SER A 13 9.73 8.35 -21.06
CA SER A 13 10.98 8.78 -20.40
C SER A 13 11.59 10.07 -20.95
N LYS A 14 10.94 10.68 -21.96
CA LYS A 14 11.34 11.97 -22.54
C LYS A 14 10.76 13.08 -21.68
N ALA A 15 11.54 14.14 -21.44
CA ALA A 15 11.05 15.32 -20.75
C ALA A 15 10.03 16.02 -21.65
N GLU A 16 8.81 16.22 -21.14
CA GLU A 16 7.74 16.92 -21.84
C GLU A 16 7.18 18.03 -20.93
N GLU A 17 6.53 19.03 -21.53
CA GLU A 17 5.93 20.13 -20.79
C GLU A 17 4.63 19.67 -20.10
N TRP A 18 4.61 19.80 -18.77
CA TRP A 18 3.47 19.46 -17.89
C TRP A 18 2.34 20.48 -17.92
N ILE A 19 2.57 21.64 -18.53
CA ILE A 19 1.58 22.69 -18.71
C ILE A 19 1.29 22.79 -20.20
N SER A 20 0.04 22.52 -20.58
CA SER A 20 -0.43 22.74 -21.95
C SER A 20 -1.36 23.96 -21.99
N PHE A 21 -1.16 24.80 -23.00
CA PHE A 21 -1.99 25.96 -23.26
C PHE A 21 -2.61 25.79 -24.64
N ASP A 22 -3.92 25.99 -24.74
CA ASP A 22 -4.56 26.19 -26.03
C ASP A 22 -4.14 27.57 -26.55
N THR A 23 -3.25 27.58 -27.56
CA THR A 23 -2.66 28.82 -28.09
C THR A 23 -3.69 29.78 -28.67
N ASP A 24 -4.82 29.28 -29.17
CA ASP A 24 -5.83 30.10 -29.81
C ASP A 24 -6.80 30.68 -28.79
N ALA A 25 -7.20 29.88 -27.79
CA ALA A 25 -7.95 30.37 -26.65
C ALA A 25 -7.13 31.40 -25.84
N PHE A 26 -5.84 31.15 -25.62
CA PHE A 26 -4.98 32.00 -24.80
C PHE A 26 -4.78 33.41 -25.40
N LYS A 27 -4.70 33.53 -26.74
CA LYS A 27 -4.53 34.83 -27.42
C LYS A 27 -5.76 35.73 -27.25
N ASN A 28 -6.95 35.16 -27.32
CA ASN A 28 -8.21 35.90 -27.30
C ASN A 28 -8.78 36.10 -25.88
N ALA A 29 -8.33 35.30 -24.91
CA ALA A 29 -8.79 35.36 -23.53
C ALA A 29 -8.31 36.60 -22.76
N SER A 30 -9.19 37.14 -21.93
CA SER A 30 -8.88 38.16 -20.93
C SER A 30 -7.89 37.64 -19.87
N LYS A 31 -7.24 38.53 -19.12
CA LYS A 31 -6.20 38.14 -18.14
C LYS A 31 -6.68 37.12 -17.08
N ARG A 32 -7.97 37.12 -16.74
CA ARG A 32 -8.58 36.12 -15.82
C ARG A 32 -8.81 34.79 -16.53
N GLU A 33 -9.44 34.81 -17.70
CA GLU A 33 -9.69 33.61 -18.51
C GLU A 33 -8.40 32.89 -18.92
N ARG A 34 -7.30 33.63 -19.08
CA ARG A 34 -5.97 33.05 -19.34
C ARG A 34 -5.48 32.11 -18.24
N LEU A 35 -5.84 32.37 -16.98
CA LEU A 35 -5.48 31.49 -15.86
C LEU A 35 -6.34 30.22 -15.86
N GLU A 36 -7.61 30.33 -16.25
CA GLU A 36 -8.54 29.21 -16.36
C GLU A 36 -8.25 28.30 -17.58
N THR A 37 -7.55 28.84 -18.59
CA THR A 37 -7.16 28.08 -19.79
C THR A 37 -5.94 27.18 -19.56
N ILE A 38 -5.25 27.32 -18.42
CA ILE A 38 -4.05 26.53 -18.10
C ILE A 38 -4.49 25.12 -17.74
N ARG A 39 -4.09 24.13 -18.55
CA ARG A 39 -4.33 22.71 -18.25
C ARG A 39 -3.06 22.07 -17.74
N PHE A 40 -3.18 21.42 -16.58
CA PHE A 40 -2.12 20.62 -16.01
C PHE A 40 -2.31 19.18 -16.47
N GLN A 41 -1.29 18.61 -17.09
CA GLN A 41 -1.32 17.25 -17.61
C GLN A 41 -0.11 16.47 -17.09
N VAL A 42 -0.29 15.16 -16.91
CA VAL A 42 0.81 14.26 -16.60
C VAL A 42 1.67 14.09 -17.85
N ALA A 43 2.79 14.80 -17.90
CA ALA A 43 3.73 14.76 -19.02
C ALA A 43 4.86 13.74 -18.79
N GLY A 44 5.60 13.44 -19.86
CA GLY A 44 6.81 12.62 -19.82
C GLY A 44 7.82 13.05 -18.75
N MET A 45 8.36 12.06 -18.03
CA MET A 45 9.26 12.26 -16.89
C MET A 45 10.66 11.69 -17.20
N PRO A 46 11.75 12.45 -17.00
CA PRO A 46 13.12 11.94 -17.14
C PRO A 46 13.38 10.72 -16.25
N ILE A 47 14.23 9.79 -16.72
CA ILE A 47 14.54 8.54 -16.00
C ILE A 47 15.08 8.81 -14.58
N VAL A 48 15.92 9.83 -14.41
CA VAL A 48 16.47 10.20 -13.10
C VAL A 48 15.36 10.55 -12.11
N TRP A 49 14.35 11.32 -12.56
CA TRP A 49 13.20 11.66 -11.75
C TRP A 49 12.32 10.45 -11.46
N LYS A 50 12.13 9.53 -12.41
CA LYS A 50 11.41 8.27 -12.17
C LYS A 50 12.08 7.43 -11.08
N VAL A 51 13.39 7.27 -11.15
CA VAL A 51 14.16 6.53 -10.13
C VAL A 51 14.05 7.23 -8.78
N ALA A 52 14.18 8.56 -8.74
CA ALA A 52 14.01 9.34 -7.52
C ALA A 52 12.61 9.15 -6.92
N THR A 53 11.54 9.17 -7.71
CA THR A 53 10.17 8.89 -7.24
C THR A 53 10.02 7.46 -6.72
N VAL A 54 10.61 6.47 -7.39
CA VAL A 54 10.58 5.08 -6.90
C VAL A 54 11.27 4.95 -5.55
N VAL A 55 12.47 5.54 -5.40
CA VAL A 55 13.29 5.41 -4.19
C VAL A 55 12.76 6.26 -3.03
N LEU A 56 12.33 7.50 -3.29
CA LEU A 56 11.91 8.43 -2.25
C LEU A 56 10.42 8.34 -1.90
N VAL A 57 9.57 7.84 -2.80
CA VAL A 57 8.12 7.81 -2.60
C VAL A 57 7.59 6.39 -2.54
N ILE A 58 7.83 5.57 -3.57
CA ILE A 58 7.26 4.21 -3.62
C ILE A 58 7.87 3.32 -2.55
N LEU A 59 9.19 3.29 -2.44
CA LEU A 59 9.88 2.38 -1.53
C LEU A 59 9.50 2.65 -0.06
N PRO A 60 9.51 3.89 0.46
CA PRO A 60 9.04 4.17 1.80
C PRO A 60 7.56 3.83 1.99
N LYS A 61 6.69 4.13 1.01
CA LYS A 61 5.26 3.80 1.11
C LYS A 61 5.02 2.29 1.10
N ALA A 62 5.76 1.53 0.29
CA ALA A 62 5.71 0.06 0.27
C ALA A 62 6.25 -0.55 1.56
N PHE A 63 7.34 0.00 2.10
CA PHE A 63 7.91 -0.41 3.38
C PHE A 63 6.95 -0.14 4.54
N LEU A 64 6.33 1.03 4.59
CA LEU A 64 5.30 1.37 5.57
C LEU A 64 4.11 0.41 5.45
N TRP A 65 3.58 0.22 4.25
CA TRP A 65 2.48 -0.71 4.01
C TRP A 65 2.82 -2.14 4.49
N TYR A 66 4.00 -2.65 4.12
CA TYR A 66 4.46 -3.96 4.54
C TYR A 66 4.59 -4.04 6.07
N SER A 67 5.19 -3.04 6.71
CA SER A 67 5.39 -3.00 8.15
C SER A 67 4.05 -2.95 8.91
N VAL A 68 3.11 -2.14 8.43
CA VAL A 68 1.78 -2.04 9.04
C VAL A 68 1.00 -3.34 8.87
N CYS A 69 1.02 -3.96 7.68
CA CYS A 69 0.39 -5.27 7.47
C CYS A 69 1.01 -6.35 8.38
N TRP A 70 2.34 -6.38 8.47
CA TRP A 70 3.05 -7.35 9.30
C TRP A 70 2.73 -7.19 10.80
N ILE A 71 2.82 -5.95 11.31
CA ILE A 71 2.49 -5.64 12.71
C ILE A 71 1.01 -5.93 12.97
N GLY A 72 0.12 -5.57 12.05
CA GLY A 72 -1.31 -5.83 12.17
C GLY A 72 -1.63 -7.32 12.27
N VAL A 73 -1.07 -8.15 11.38
CA VAL A 73 -1.26 -9.61 11.43
C VAL A 73 -0.67 -10.20 12.70
N ARG A 74 0.56 -9.82 13.06
CA ARG A 74 1.19 -10.29 14.31
C ARG A 74 0.31 -9.97 15.51
N TRP A 75 -0.18 -8.74 15.59
CA TRP A 75 -1.01 -8.30 16.69
C TRP A 75 -2.37 -9.01 16.70
N LEU A 76 -3.01 -9.22 15.55
CA LEU A 76 -4.25 -10.01 15.44
C LEU A 76 -4.08 -11.44 15.95
N MET A 77 -2.92 -12.05 15.71
CA MET A 77 -2.63 -13.42 16.14
C MET A 77 -2.22 -13.52 17.61
N GLU A 78 -1.55 -12.50 18.15
CA GLU A 78 -1.13 -12.45 19.56
C GLU A 78 -2.26 -12.01 20.50
N THR A 79 -3.28 -11.31 19.98
CA THR A 79 -4.35 -10.73 20.79
C THR A 79 -5.62 -11.57 20.74
N SER A 80 -6.08 -12.09 21.87
CA SER A 80 -7.28 -12.93 21.98
C SER A 80 -8.62 -12.16 21.95
N GLY A 81 -8.59 -10.84 21.77
CA GLY A 81 -9.76 -9.96 21.94
C GLY A 81 -10.22 -9.26 20.67
N ILE A 82 -11.52 -9.36 20.35
CA ILE A 82 -12.15 -8.69 19.20
C ILE A 82 -12.05 -7.15 19.26
N LEU A 83 -12.12 -6.55 20.45
CA LEU A 83 -12.01 -5.10 20.63
C LEU A 83 -10.65 -4.57 20.21
N ASN A 84 -9.60 -5.35 20.50
CA ASN A 84 -8.27 -5.03 20.07
C ASN A 84 -8.25 -5.06 18.53
N ALA A 85 -8.65 -6.16 17.89
CA ALA A 85 -8.71 -6.23 16.43
C ALA A 85 -9.39 -5.02 15.76
N ILE A 86 -10.51 -4.54 16.32
CA ILE A 86 -11.22 -3.34 15.84
C ILE A 86 -10.37 -2.07 16.01
N LEU A 87 -9.78 -1.83 17.18
CA LEU A 87 -8.92 -0.66 17.44
C LEU A 87 -7.68 -0.63 16.53
N GLY A 88 -7.08 -1.80 16.29
CA GLY A 88 -5.96 -1.93 15.36
C GLY A 88 -6.36 -1.59 13.91
N ALA A 89 -7.53 -2.07 13.46
CA ALA A 89 -8.06 -1.74 12.14
C ALA A 89 -8.35 -0.24 11.98
N ILE A 90 -8.95 0.41 12.99
CA ILE A 90 -9.24 1.86 12.97
C ILE A 90 -7.94 2.67 12.92
N THR A 91 -6.93 2.27 13.71
CA THR A 91 -5.63 2.95 13.73
C THR A 91 -4.92 2.81 12.38
N MET A 92 -5.03 1.65 11.74
CA MET A 92 -4.47 1.43 10.40
C MET A 92 -5.16 2.31 9.34
N ASP A 93 -6.49 2.45 9.39
CA ASP A 93 -7.24 3.33 8.49
C ASP A 93 -6.85 4.80 8.68
N PHE A 94 -6.69 5.24 9.94
CA PHE A 94 -6.18 6.57 10.25
C PHE A 94 -4.78 6.81 9.68
N VAL A 95 -3.86 5.85 9.84
CA VAL A 95 -2.49 5.96 9.30
C VAL A 95 -2.50 6.06 7.77
N LEU A 96 -3.43 5.37 7.09
CA LEU A 96 -3.55 5.41 5.63
C LEU A 96 -4.16 6.72 5.11
N THR A 97 -5.02 7.39 5.89
CA THR A 97 -5.65 8.68 5.53
C THR A 97 -4.85 9.89 6.01
N PHE A 98 -3.85 9.67 6.87
CA PHE A 98 -3.05 10.74 7.45
C PHE A 98 -2.23 11.52 6.41
N ASP A 99 -1.77 10.88 5.33
CA ASP A 99 -1.05 11.58 4.26
C ASP A 99 -1.94 12.58 3.50
N GLU A 100 -3.19 12.19 3.24
CA GLU A 100 -4.22 13.08 2.66
C GLU A 100 -4.54 14.26 3.59
N LEU A 101 -4.68 14.00 4.89
CA LEU A 101 -4.92 15.05 5.89
C LEU A 101 -3.74 16.02 6.02
N LEU A 102 -2.51 15.51 5.97
CA LEU A 102 -1.31 16.35 5.95
C LEU A 102 -1.23 17.20 4.69
N PHE A 103 -1.54 16.63 3.52
CA PHE A 103 -1.59 17.38 2.27
C PHE A 103 -2.67 18.48 2.31
N ASP A 104 -3.83 18.18 2.87
CA ASP A 104 -4.91 19.16 2.99
C ASP A 104 -4.57 20.25 4.03
N SER A 105 -3.92 19.92 5.15
CA SER A 105 -3.58 20.92 6.16
C SER A 105 -2.36 21.79 5.79
N LEU A 106 -1.31 21.18 5.25
CA LEU A 106 -0.03 21.85 4.96
C LEU A 106 0.08 22.34 3.51
N GLY A 107 -0.83 21.92 2.64
CA GLY A 107 -0.76 22.25 1.23
C GLY A 107 -1.06 23.71 0.94
N ASN A 108 -0.14 24.40 0.25
CA ASN A 108 -0.38 25.73 -0.27
C ASN A 108 -1.65 25.74 -1.16
N PRO A 109 -2.59 26.70 -1.02
CA PRO A 109 -3.75 26.82 -1.89
C PRO A 109 -3.44 26.70 -3.38
N ALA A 110 -2.31 27.24 -3.83
CA ALA A 110 -1.88 27.12 -5.23
C ALA A 110 -1.57 25.67 -5.64
N MET A 111 -0.93 24.89 -4.76
CA MET A 111 -0.65 23.47 -5.00
C MET A 111 -1.94 22.65 -5.02
N LYS A 112 -2.87 22.93 -4.10
CA LYS A 112 -4.19 22.29 -4.08
C LYS A 112 -4.95 22.55 -5.38
N TYR A 113 -4.94 23.81 -5.83
CA TYR A 113 -5.55 24.20 -7.10
C TYR A 113 -4.91 23.47 -8.28
N ILE A 114 -3.58 23.38 -8.34
CA ILE A 114 -2.90 22.61 -9.40
C ILE A 114 -3.34 21.16 -9.36
N MET A 115 -3.31 20.51 -8.19
CA MET A 115 -3.64 19.09 -8.04
C MET A 115 -5.11 18.77 -8.37
N ASP A 116 -6.03 19.67 -8.06
CA ASP A 116 -7.45 19.57 -8.42
C ASP A 116 -7.68 19.69 -9.95
N GLN A 117 -6.81 20.41 -10.65
CA GLN A 117 -6.88 20.65 -12.09
C GLN A 117 -6.00 19.70 -12.92
N ILE A 118 -5.30 18.74 -12.29
CA ILE A 118 -4.54 17.73 -13.04
C ILE A 118 -5.52 16.81 -13.76
N THR A 119 -5.39 16.76 -15.09
CA THR A 119 -6.19 15.85 -15.90
C THR A 119 -5.62 14.44 -15.79
N ASP A 120 -6.49 13.44 -15.60
CA ASP A 120 -6.11 12.03 -15.58
C ASP A 120 -5.36 11.63 -16.86
N TYR A 121 -4.28 10.88 -16.70
CA TYR A 121 -3.53 10.31 -17.81
C TYR A 121 -4.38 9.23 -18.49
N SER A 122 -5.08 9.59 -19.57
CA SER A 122 -5.82 8.64 -20.39
C SER A 122 -4.84 7.84 -21.23
N LEU A 123 -4.71 6.56 -20.90
CA LEU A 123 -4.02 5.62 -21.79
C LEU A 123 -4.81 5.55 -23.10
N PRO A 124 -4.13 5.57 -24.26
CA PRO A 124 -4.78 5.18 -25.51
C PRO A 124 -5.32 3.78 -25.29
N THR A 125 -6.65 3.67 -25.17
CA THR A 125 -7.29 2.36 -25.09
C THR A 125 -7.03 1.72 -26.44
N HIS A 126 -6.14 0.75 -26.47
CA HIS A 126 -5.93 -0.06 -27.66
C HIS A 126 -7.21 -0.87 -27.83
N ASP A 127 -8.14 -0.37 -28.64
CA ASP A 127 -9.35 -1.08 -29.00
C ASP A 127 -8.92 -2.27 -29.87
N ASP A 128 -8.54 -3.38 -29.22
CA ASP A 128 -8.09 -4.60 -29.91
C ASP A 128 -9.24 -5.15 -30.78
N PRO A 129 -9.15 -5.03 -32.13
CA PRO A 129 -10.29 -5.28 -33.01
C PRO A 129 -10.48 -6.77 -33.34
N GLY A 130 -9.88 -7.69 -32.59
CA GLY A 130 -9.78 -9.11 -32.96
C GLY A 130 -10.29 -10.15 -31.95
N GLU A 131 -10.71 -9.75 -30.74
CA GLU A 131 -11.06 -10.75 -29.71
C GLU A 131 -12.49 -11.29 -29.83
N ASN A 132 -12.58 -12.63 -29.86
CA ASN A 132 -13.81 -13.39 -30.05
C ASN A 132 -14.87 -13.08 -28.97
N PRO A 133 -16.07 -12.58 -29.33
CA PRO A 133 -16.99 -11.94 -28.37
C PRO A 133 -17.65 -12.89 -27.35
N LYS A 134 -17.64 -14.21 -27.59
CA LYS A 134 -18.35 -15.19 -26.75
C LYS A 134 -17.61 -15.51 -25.45
N TRP A 135 -16.32 -15.83 -25.51
CA TRP A 135 -15.52 -16.17 -24.32
C TRP A 135 -15.36 -14.96 -23.38
N ARG A 136 -15.24 -13.77 -23.96
CA ARG A 136 -15.15 -12.50 -23.22
C ARG A 136 -16.40 -12.24 -22.37
N ARG A 137 -17.61 -12.59 -22.84
CA ARG A 137 -18.84 -12.41 -22.03
C ARG A 137 -18.83 -13.29 -20.79
N TYR A 138 -18.57 -14.58 -20.93
CA TYR A 138 -18.54 -15.51 -19.79
C TYR A 138 -17.44 -15.12 -18.79
N TYR A 139 -16.23 -14.88 -19.28
CA TYR A 139 -15.11 -14.47 -18.43
C TYR A 139 -15.38 -13.11 -17.75
N ARG A 140 -16.07 -12.18 -18.41
CA ARG A 140 -16.47 -10.89 -17.82
C ARG A 140 -17.48 -11.07 -16.68
N TYR A 141 -18.46 -11.97 -16.79
CA TYR A 141 -19.38 -12.26 -15.69
C TYR A 141 -18.66 -12.89 -14.50
N VAL A 142 -17.77 -13.84 -14.74
CA VAL A 142 -16.97 -14.47 -13.67
C VAL A 142 -16.01 -13.45 -13.03
N MET A 143 -15.35 -12.62 -13.85
CA MET A 143 -14.47 -11.52 -13.39
C MET A 143 -15.21 -10.39 -12.68
N LEU A 144 -16.48 -10.15 -13.01
CA LEU A 144 -17.35 -9.22 -12.29
C LEU A 144 -17.79 -9.81 -10.95
N ALA A 145 -18.06 -11.12 -10.91
CA ALA A 145 -18.50 -11.81 -9.70
C ALA A 145 -17.40 -11.91 -8.65
N ILE A 146 -16.15 -12.10 -9.07
CA ILE A 146 -15.01 -12.19 -8.15
C ILE A 146 -14.17 -10.92 -8.24
N PRO A 147 -14.27 -9.99 -7.27
CA PRO A 147 -13.45 -8.80 -7.27
C PRO A 147 -11.99 -9.22 -7.14
N ARG A 148 -11.19 -9.01 -8.19
CA ARG A 148 -9.74 -9.29 -8.20
C ARG A 148 -9.02 -8.77 -6.95
N ARG A 149 -9.49 -7.63 -6.44
CA ARG A 149 -9.02 -7.02 -5.19
C ARG A 149 -9.16 -7.96 -3.99
N LEU A 150 -10.29 -8.65 -3.84
CA LEU A 150 -10.52 -9.57 -2.73
C LEU A 150 -9.60 -10.79 -2.79
N ILE A 151 -9.44 -11.41 -3.98
CA ILE A 151 -8.50 -12.54 -4.13
C ILE A 151 -7.09 -12.08 -3.73
N LEU A 152 -6.66 -10.92 -4.24
CA LEU A 152 -5.34 -10.39 -3.92
C LEU A 152 -5.19 -10.14 -2.40
N THR A 153 -6.21 -9.56 -1.76
CA THR A 153 -6.21 -9.37 -0.30
C THR A 153 -6.13 -10.70 0.46
N LEU A 154 -6.92 -11.71 0.06
CA LEU A 154 -6.88 -13.04 0.69
C LEU A 154 -5.54 -13.73 0.48
N ALA A 155 -4.94 -13.59 -0.70
CA ALA A 155 -3.62 -14.15 -1.00
C ALA A 155 -2.53 -13.47 -0.14
N VAL A 156 -2.54 -12.14 -0.06
CA VAL A 156 -1.61 -11.38 0.79
C VAL A 156 -1.79 -11.77 2.26
N LEU A 157 -3.04 -11.87 2.74
CA LEU A 157 -3.34 -12.31 4.10
C LEU A 157 -2.81 -13.73 4.35
N GLY A 158 -3.04 -14.66 3.43
CA GLY A 158 -2.53 -16.04 3.51
C GLY A 158 -1.01 -16.09 3.62
N ILE A 159 -0.29 -15.30 2.80
CA ILE A 159 1.18 -15.21 2.84
C ILE A 159 1.67 -14.72 4.22
N PHE A 160 1.02 -13.68 4.78
CA PHE A 160 1.42 -13.17 6.09
C PHE A 160 1.08 -14.12 7.24
N ILE A 161 -0.05 -14.81 7.17
CA ILE A 161 -0.44 -15.84 8.14
C ILE A 161 0.55 -17.02 8.10
N GLU A 162 0.84 -17.54 6.90
CA GLU A 162 1.80 -18.63 6.73
C GLU A 162 3.18 -18.24 7.27
N ARG A 163 3.67 -17.04 6.91
CA ARG A 163 4.90 -16.49 7.47
C ARG A 163 4.86 -16.39 8.99
N TYR A 164 3.73 -15.99 9.57
CA TYR A 164 3.56 -15.93 11.03
C TYR A 164 3.71 -17.32 11.67
N TYR A 165 3.06 -18.35 11.12
CA TYR A 165 3.17 -19.72 11.62
C TYR A 165 4.58 -20.28 11.48
N LEU A 166 5.25 -20.04 10.35
CA LEU A 166 6.63 -20.48 10.14
C LEU A 166 7.63 -19.84 11.12
N LEU A 167 7.36 -18.62 11.58
CA LEU A 167 8.25 -17.90 12.50
C LEU A 167 7.96 -18.19 13.98
N ASN A 168 6.68 -18.36 14.35
CA ASN A 168 6.27 -18.43 15.77
C ASN A 168 5.83 -19.83 16.21
N CYS A 169 5.69 -20.78 15.30
CA CYS A 169 5.35 -22.15 15.64
C CYS A 169 6.50 -23.09 15.31
N LYS A 170 6.61 -24.18 16.07
CA LYS A 170 7.46 -25.33 15.76
C LYS A 170 6.56 -26.51 15.49
N GLN A 171 6.96 -27.36 14.56
CA GLN A 171 6.27 -28.61 14.33
C GLN A 171 6.71 -29.61 15.41
N GLY A 172 5.75 -30.13 16.17
CA GLY A 172 5.98 -31.19 17.16
C GLY A 172 6.26 -32.53 16.50
N GLU A 173 6.64 -33.53 17.29
CA GLU A 173 6.93 -34.89 16.79
C GLU A 173 5.71 -35.52 16.09
N ASP A 174 4.51 -35.18 16.55
CA ASP A 174 3.24 -35.65 15.97
C ASP A 174 2.84 -34.93 14.67
N GLY A 175 3.69 -34.02 14.17
CA GLY A 175 3.41 -33.21 12.99
C GLY A 175 2.44 -32.05 13.22
N THR A 176 1.97 -31.84 14.46
CA THR A 176 1.14 -30.71 14.87
C THR A 176 1.96 -29.42 14.98
N TRP A 177 1.36 -28.28 14.69
CA TRP A 177 2.01 -26.97 14.87
C TRP A 177 1.73 -26.43 16.27
N VAL A 178 2.77 -26.29 17.08
CA VAL A 178 2.70 -25.79 18.45
C VAL A 178 3.39 -24.42 18.52
N SER A 179 2.82 -23.47 19.26
CA SER A 179 3.46 -22.16 19.43
C SER A 179 4.76 -22.28 20.22
N GLN A 180 5.76 -21.49 19.83
CA GLN A 180 6.99 -21.34 20.60
C GLN A 180 6.70 -20.57 21.90
N ASP A 181 7.56 -20.76 22.90
CA ASP A 181 7.49 -20.03 24.16
C ASP A 181 7.55 -18.52 23.90
N MET A 182 6.60 -17.79 24.49
CA MET A 182 6.47 -16.36 24.29
C MET A 182 7.02 -15.63 25.50
N PHE A 183 7.87 -14.63 25.24
CA PHE A 183 8.54 -13.84 26.26
C PHE A 183 8.08 -12.38 26.19
N LEU A 184 7.85 -11.78 27.35
CA LEU A 184 7.55 -10.35 27.43
C LEU A 184 8.79 -9.53 27.09
N PRO A 185 8.67 -8.37 26.43
CA PRO A 185 9.80 -7.45 26.28
C PRO A 185 10.23 -6.95 27.66
N LYS A 186 11.55 -6.86 27.92
CA LYS A 186 12.10 -6.35 29.19
C LYS A 186 11.76 -4.88 29.43
N SER A 187 11.54 -4.11 28.36
CA SER A 187 11.23 -2.69 28.43
C SER A 187 10.23 -2.30 27.34
N SER A 188 9.39 -1.30 27.63
CA SER A 188 8.53 -0.64 26.65
C SER A 188 9.27 0.36 25.75
N TYR A 189 10.53 0.67 26.06
CA TYR A 189 11.38 1.50 25.23
C TYR A 189 11.98 0.66 24.09
N PHE A 190 11.62 1.03 22.86
CA PHE A 190 12.16 0.43 21.64
C PHE A 190 13.08 1.43 20.95
N SER A 191 14.31 1.02 20.64
CA SER A 191 15.19 1.83 19.79
C SER A 191 14.86 1.62 18.33
N PHE A 192 15.11 2.62 17.48
CA PHE A 192 14.96 2.47 16.03
C PHE A 192 15.80 1.31 15.47
N GLN A 193 16.97 1.06 16.08
CA GLN A 193 17.79 -0.10 15.73
C GLN A 193 17.09 -1.42 16.03
N ASP A 194 16.46 -1.57 17.20
CA ASP A 194 15.73 -2.79 17.59
C ASP A 194 14.56 -3.06 16.63
N PHE A 195 13.94 -2.00 16.12
CA PHE A 195 12.90 -2.09 15.09
C PHE A 195 13.45 -2.64 13.77
N ILE A 196 14.61 -2.15 13.30
CA ILE A 196 15.22 -2.62 12.05
C ILE A 196 15.74 -4.05 12.17
N THR A 197 16.43 -4.37 13.27
CA THR A 197 17.03 -5.70 13.49
C THR A 197 16.02 -6.73 13.97
N ASN A 198 14.82 -6.30 14.36
CA ASN A 198 13.80 -7.13 15.02
C ASN A 198 14.36 -7.85 16.27
N SER A 199 15.34 -7.26 16.94
CA SER A 199 16.02 -7.83 18.11
C SER A 199 15.50 -7.21 19.41
N VAL A 200 14.31 -7.63 19.84
CA VAL A 200 13.73 -7.15 21.10
C VAL A 200 14.34 -7.91 22.27
N ARG A 201 14.80 -7.19 23.30
CA ARG A 201 15.28 -7.82 24.55
C ARG A 201 14.11 -8.48 25.28
N GLN A 202 14.11 -9.80 25.32
CA GLN A 202 13.07 -10.62 25.94
C GLN A 202 13.38 -10.91 27.42
N ALA A 203 12.35 -11.02 28.26
CA ALA A 203 12.45 -11.45 29.65
C ALA A 203 13.08 -12.86 29.76
N ALA A 204 13.62 -13.19 30.93
CA ALA A 204 14.26 -14.50 31.13
C ALA A 204 13.24 -15.64 31.22
N GLU A 205 12.05 -15.35 31.77
CA GLU A 205 10.97 -16.31 31.94
C GLU A 205 9.89 -16.09 30.86
N PRO A 206 9.41 -17.15 30.21
CA PRO A 206 8.31 -17.04 29.26
C PRO A 206 7.01 -16.79 30.03
N TYR A 207 6.14 -15.93 29.50
CA TYR A 207 4.80 -15.74 30.07
C TYR A 207 3.80 -16.77 29.53
N TRP A 208 4.12 -17.39 28.40
CA TRP A 208 3.35 -18.47 27.80
C TRP A 208 4.30 -19.58 27.33
N THR A 209 4.06 -20.78 27.83
CA THR A 209 4.66 -22.05 27.42
C THR A 209 3.51 -23.00 27.14
N MET A 210 3.61 -23.78 26.06
CA MET A 210 2.64 -24.84 25.82
C MET A 210 2.69 -25.81 27.01
N PRO A 211 1.55 -26.15 27.66
CA PRO A 211 1.57 -27.13 28.74
C PRO A 211 2.02 -28.47 28.18
N ASP A 212 3.01 -29.08 28.84
CA ASP A 212 3.43 -30.46 28.53
C ASP A 212 2.20 -31.37 28.60
N GLU A 213 2.00 -32.16 27.55
CA GLU A 213 0.86 -33.08 27.50
C GLU A 213 0.84 -33.94 28.76
N ARG A 214 -0.34 -34.07 29.36
CA ARG A 214 -0.51 -34.62 30.71
C ARG A 214 0.25 -35.93 30.87
N PRO A 215 0.91 -36.17 32.02
CA PRO A 215 1.50 -37.47 32.30
C PRO A 215 0.39 -38.53 32.22
N THR A 216 0.57 -39.46 31.28
CA THR A 216 -0.24 -40.67 31.11
C THR A 216 -0.20 -41.55 32.34
#